data_AF-A0A2E2RF49-F1
#
_entry.id   AF-A0A2E2RF49-F1
#
_cell.length_a   1.000
_cell.length_b   1.000
_cell.length_c   1.000
_cell.angle_alpha   90.00
_cell.angle_beta   90.00
_cell.angle_gamma   90.00
#
_symmetry.space_group_name_H-M   'P 1'
#
loop_
_entity.id
_entity.type
_entity.pdbx_description
1 polymer ?
#
loop_
_entity_poly.entity_id
_entity_poly.type
_entity_poly.pdbx_seq_one_letter_code
_entity_poly.pdbx_strand_id
1 'polypeptide(L)' 'MFAAILGPHKLIVKLLISKGADVNARGFLGMTPLNMAADEGQKEIADLLRDHGGKTSEELKTKGE' A
#
# COMPACT_ATOMS: atom_id res chain seq x y z
N MET A 1 -7.32 -22.15 7.35
CA MET A 1 -8.58 -21.49 7.78
C MET A 1 -8.27 -20.17 8.50
N PHE A 2 -7.76 -19.14 7.82
CA PHE A 2 -7.44 -17.84 8.48
C PHE A 2 -7.66 -16.58 7.62
N ALA A 3 -8.26 -16.68 6.44
CA ALA A 3 -8.41 -15.51 5.56
C ALA A 3 -9.65 -14.65 5.87
N ALA A 4 -10.69 -15.14 6.56
CA ALA A 4 -11.99 -14.45 6.56
C ALA A 4 -12.14 -13.24 7.51
N ILE A 5 -11.13 -12.89 8.32
CA ILE A 5 -11.27 -11.84 9.36
C ILE A 5 -10.83 -10.45 8.84
N LEU A 6 -10.15 -10.40 7.69
CA LEU A 6 -9.68 -9.16 7.09
C LEU A 6 -10.58 -8.88 5.88
N GLY A 7 -11.25 -7.73 5.83
CA GLY A 7 -12.19 -7.40 4.76
C GLY A 7 -11.62 -7.59 3.34
N PRO A 8 -12.49 -7.64 2.30
CA PRO A 8 -12.11 -8.03 0.95
C PRO A 8 -10.89 -7.27 0.41
N HIS A 9 -10.78 -5.97 0.68
CA HIS A 9 -9.64 -5.14 0.25
C HIS A 9 -8.32 -5.52 0.92
N LYS A 10 -8.31 -5.83 2.22
CA LYS A 10 -7.09 -6.21 2.95
C LYS A 10 -6.48 -7.51 2.45
N LEU A 11 -7.32 -8.51 2.16
CA LEU A 11 -6.85 -9.80 1.64
C LEU A 11 -6.20 -9.64 0.28
N ILE A 12 -6.79 -8.80 -0.57
CA ILE A 12 -6.23 -8.50 -1.89
C ILE A 12 -4.87 -7.83 -1.75
N VAL A 13 -4.73 -6.82 -0.89
CA VAL A 13 -3.43 -6.15 -0.67
C VAL A 13 -2.39 -7.13 -0.14
N LYS A 14 -2.72 -7.94 0.88
CA LYS A 14 -1.82 -8.98 1.41
C LYS A 14 -1.39 -9.99 0.35
N LEU A 15 -2.35 -10.45 -0.46
CA LEU A 15 -2.06 -11.41 -1.52
C LEU A 15 -1.16 -10.79 -2.59
N LEU A 16 -1.43 -9.56 -3.01
CA LEU A 16 -0.61 -8.84 -3.99
C LEU A 16 0.83 -8.69 -3.48
N ILE A 17 1.02 -8.25 -2.24
CA ILE A 17 2.35 -8.12 -1.64
C ILE A 17 3.04 -9.49 -1.56
N SER A 18 2.33 -10.53 -1.12
CA SER A 18 2.87 -11.90 -1.07
C SER A 18 3.22 -12.45 -2.46
N LYS A 19 2.64 -11.92 -3.54
CA LYS A 19 2.96 -12.27 -4.92
C LYS A 19 4.13 -11.43 -5.48
N GLY A 20 4.73 -10.56 -4.68
CA GLY A 20 5.83 -9.68 -5.10
C GLY A 20 5.35 -8.40 -5.77
N ALA A 21 4.11 -7.96 -5.51
CA ALA A 21 3.66 -6.66 -5.99
C ALA A 21 4.51 -5.53 -5.39
N ASP A 22 4.79 -4.52 -6.21
CA ASP A 22 5.51 -3.33 -5.77
C ASP A 22 4.60 -2.44 -4.92
N VAL A 23 4.89 -2.38 -3.61
CA VAL A 23 4.19 -1.52 -2.63
C VAL A 23 4.40 -0.03 -2.87
N ASN A 24 5.38 0.34 -3.69
CA ASN A 24 5.72 1.71 -4.06
C ASN A 24 5.32 2.04 -5.51
N ALA A 25 4.54 1.17 -6.16
CA ALA A 25 4.07 1.38 -7.53
C ALA A 25 3.39 2.75 -7.66
N ARG A 26 3.84 3.57 -8.62
CA ARG A 26 3.27 4.89 -8.85
C ARG A 26 2.16 4.78 -9.89
N GLY A 27 0.95 5.16 -9.51
CA GLY A 27 -0.17 5.28 -10.43
C GLY A 27 -0.01 6.46 -11.40
N PHE A 28 -1.01 6.67 -12.24
CA PHE A 28 -1.01 7.72 -13.27
C PHE A 28 -0.80 9.14 -12.73
N LEU A 29 -1.25 9.42 -11.51
CA LEU A 29 -1.07 10.70 -10.82
C LEU A 29 0.21 10.77 -9.97
N GLY A 30 1.11 9.79 -10.11
CA GLY A 30 2.30 9.67 -9.27
C GLY A 30 2.02 9.28 -7.81
N MET A 31 0.76 8.97 -7.49
CA MET A 31 0.35 8.49 -6.17
C MET A 31 0.77 7.02 -5.96
N THR A 32 1.17 6.71 -4.73
CA THR A 32 1.47 5.34 -4.31
C THR A 32 0.24 4.69 -3.67
N PRO A 33 0.22 3.35 -3.49
CA PRO A 33 -0.82 2.66 -2.74
C PRO A 33 -1.02 3.24 -1.33
N LEU A 34 0.06 3.74 -0.70
CA LEU A 34 0.00 4.35 0.62
C LEU A 34 -0.76 5.69 0.60
N ASN A 35 -0.56 6.52 -0.43
CA ASN A 35 -1.34 7.75 -0.61
C ASN A 35 -2.83 7.43 -0.82
N MET A 36 -3.16 6.44 -1.65
CA MET A 36 -4.55 6.05 -1.89
C MET A 36 -5.20 5.52 -0.60
N ALA A 37 -4.51 4.67 0.16
CA ALA A 37 -5.02 4.17 1.42
C ALA A 37 -5.23 5.28 2.47
N ALA A 38 -4.35 6.30 2.49
CA ALA A 38 -4.49 7.45 3.36
C ALA A 38 -5.68 8.35 2.96
N ASP A 39 -5.86 8.59 1.66
CA ASP A 39 -6.96 9.41 1.11
C ASP A 39 -8.33 8.78 1.36
N GLU A 40 -8.43 7.45 1.20
CA GLU A 40 -9.65 6.71 1.53
C GLU A 40 -9.84 6.46 3.04
N GLY A 41 -8.91 6.91 3.89
CA GLY A 41 -8.97 6.70 5.34
C GLY A 41 -8.79 5.24 5.78
N GLN A 42 -8.27 4.39 4.90
CA GLN A 42 -8.01 2.97 5.16
C GLN A 42 -6.73 2.76 5.97
N LYS A 43 -6.72 3.23 7.22
CA LYS A 43 -5.54 3.18 8.13
C LYS A 43 -4.87 1.82 8.18
N GLU A 44 -5.66 0.76 8.27
CA GLU A 44 -5.14 -0.59 8.41
C GLU A 44 -4.43 -1.10 7.14
N ILE A 45 -4.84 -0.62 5.95
CA ILE A 45 -4.14 -0.90 4.69
C ILE A 45 -2.88 -0.05 4.60
N ALA A 46 -2.94 1.21 5.06
CA ALA A 46 -1.79 2.09 5.12
C ALA A 46 -0.69 1.51 6.04
N ASP A 47 -1.06 1.04 7.23
CA ASP A 47 -0.14 0.38 8.16
C ASP A 47 0.49 -0.87 7.53
N LEU A 48 -0.33 -1.70 6.89
CA LEU A 48 0.14 -2.90 6.23
C LEU A 48 1.12 -2.62 5.09
N LEU A 49 0.84 -1.62 4.26
CA LEU A 49 1.75 -1.18 3.21
C LEU A 49 3.06 -0.67 3.82
N ARG A 50 2.99 0.10 4.91
CA ARG A 50 4.16 0.66 5.58
C ARG A 50 5.05 -0.41 6.23
N ASP A 51 4.44 -1.43 6.83
CA ASP A 51 5.16 -2.60 7.37
C ASP A 51 5.97 -3.34 6.30
N HIS A 52 5.50 -3.30 5.04
CA HIS A 52 6.18 -3.90 3.90
C HIS A 52 7.07 -2.91 3.13
N GLY A 53 7.35 -1.74 3.71
CA GLY A 53 8.24 -0.73 3.11
C GLY A 53 7.57 0.19 2.08
N GLY A 54 6.24 0.24 2.07
CA GLY A 54 5.44 1.19 1.31
C GLY A 54 5.67 2.62 1.80
N LYS A 55 5.85 3.54 0.86
CA LYS A 55 6.14 4.96 1.09
C LYS A 55 5.12 5.82 0.39
N THR A 56 4.95 7.04 0.90
CA THR A 56 4.16 8.06 0.22
C THR A 56 4.88 8.56 -1.03
N SER A 57 4.12 9.13 -1.97
CA SER A 57 4.68 9.78 -3.15
C SER A 57 5.71 10.85 -2.79
N GLU A 58 5.53 11.56 -1.67
CA GLU A 58 6.46 12.59 -1.19
C GLU A 58 7.78 11.98 -0.69
N GLU A 59 7.72 10.91 0.10
CA GLU A 59 8.92 10.20 0.57
C GLU A 59 9.71 9.52 -0.55
N LEU A 60 9.06 9.20 -1.68
CA LEU A 60 9.76 8.69 -2.86
C LEU A 60 10.40 9.80 -3.70
N LYS A 61 9.85 11.03 -3.69
CA LYS A 61 10.45 12.19 -4.37
C LYS A 61 11.74 12.65 -3.67
N THR A 62 11.79 12.61 -2.35
CA THR A 62 12.93 13.11 -1.55
C THR A 62 14.19 12.25 -1.62
N LYS A 63 14.16 11.08 -2.29
CA LYS A 63 15.33 10.22 -2.47
C LYS A 63 15.99 10.38 -3.87
N GLY A 64 15.51 11.32 -4.67
CA GLY A 64 15.92 11.52 -6.07
C GLY A 64 16.58 12.86 -6.39
N GLU A 65 17.05 13.62 -5.39
CA GLU A 65 17.85 14.84 -5.58
C GLU A 65 19.31 14.62 -5.17
#